data_AF-A0A943LGI7-F1
#
_entry.id   AF-A0A943LGI7-F1
#
_cell.length_a   1.000
_cell.length_b   1.000
_cell.length_c   1.000
_cell.angle_alpha   90.00
_cell.angle_beta   90.00
_cell.angle_gamma   90.00
#
_symmetry.space_group_name_H-M   'P 1'
#
loop_
_entity.id
_entity.type
_entity.pdbx_description
1 polymer ?
#
loop_
_entity_poly.entity_id
_entity_poly.type
_entity_poly.pdbx_seq_one_letter_code
_entity_poly.pdbx_strand_id
1 'polypeptide(L)'
;MDLPGEPSSLIIFSVIAIVAVVYFLYMNGVGYFRSMSALWCYQTQGILEDNIHASLKKTSGKATKVFKVKKSGFYDFKLDNELESGNVTVSLIDSLGNTVFELNKMNGYSSDYLNESEKYRLVFNYNKACGKFELSWK
;
A
#
# COMPACT_ATOMS: atom_id res chain seq x y z
N MET A 1 -40.83 -14.60 32.46
CA MET A 1 -40.63 -14.23 31.03
C MET A 1 -39.69 -13.05 31.06
N ASP A 2 -38.38 -13.34 31.04
CA ASP A 2 -37.35 -12.32 31.06
C ASP A 2 -37.36 -11.58 29.71
N LEU A 3 -37.57 -10.27 29.78
CA LEU A 3 -37.49 -9.37 28.64
C LEU A 3 -36.09 -9.46 28.02
N PRO A 4 -35.97 -9.50 26.68
CA PRO A 4 -34.67 -9.61 26.03
C PRO A 4 -33.83 -8.40 26.43
N GLY A 5 -32.71 -8.66 27.11
CA GLY A 5 -31.81 -7.63 27.61
C GLY A 5 -31.47 -6.64 26.51
N GLU A 6 -31.92 -5.40 26.67
CA GLU A 6 -31.58 -4.31 25.77
C GLU A 6 -30.06 -4.29 25.60
N PRO A 7 -29.53 -4.21 24.37
CA PRO A 7 -28.10 -4.05 24.18
C PRO A 7 -27.70 -2.79 24.93
N SER A 8 -26.85 -2.96 25.93
CA SER A 8 -26.41 -1.88 26.81
C SER A 8 -25.97 -0.72 25.93
N SER A 9 -26.46 0.49 26.17
CA SER A 9 -26.19 1.68 25.33
C SER A 9 -24.71 1.83 24.97
N LEU A 10 -23.81 1.41 25.86
CA LEU A 10 -22.35 1.29 25.65
C LEU A 10 -21.95 0.46 24.41
N ILE A 11 -22.63 -0.65 24.15
CA ILE A 11 -22.39 -1.51 22.97
C ILE A 11 -22.74 -0.75 21.70
N ILE A 12 -23.86 -0.01 21.70
CA ILE A 12 -24.31 0.77 20.54
C ILE A 12 -23.31 1.90 20.25
N PHE A 13 -22.88 2.66 21.27
CA PHE A 13 -21.87 3.71 21.12
C PHE A 13 -20.52 3.15 20.64
N SER A 14 -20.10 1.99 21.16
CA SER A 14 -18.87 1.31 20.73
C SER A 14 -18.92 0.94 19.25
N VAL A 15 -20.03 0.36 18.77
CA VAL A 15 -20.19 0.00 17.36
C VAL A 15 -20.16 1.23 16.46
N ILE A 16 -20.85 2.32 16.84
CA ILE A 16 -20.85 3.57 16.07
C ILE A 16 -19.43 4.17 16.01
N ALA A 17 -18.70 4.16 17.12
CA ALA A 17 -17.33 4.65 17.16
C ALA A 17 -16.40 3.84 16.25
N ILE A 18 -16.51 2.51 16.25
CA ILE A 18 -15.73 1.62 15.37
C ILE A 18 -16.05 1.93 13.89
N VAL A 19 -17.32 2.07 13.53
CA VAL A 19 -17.72 2.40 12.16
C VAL A 19 -17.18 3.76 11.74
N ALA A 20 -17.23 4.77 12.61
CA ALA A 20 -16.69 6.10 12.33
C ALA A 20 -15.17 6.07 12.11
N VAL A 21 -14.43 5.31 12.93
CA VAL A 21 -12.98 5.13 12.77
C VAL A 21 -12.66 4.41 11.46
N VAL A 22 -13.38 3.33 11.13
CA VAL A 22 -13.20 2.60 9.86
C VAL A 22 -13.50 3.51 8.66
N TYR A 23 -14.57 4.30 8.74
CA TYR A 23 -14.93 5.25 7.70
C TYR A 23 -13.88 6.35 7.54
N PHE A 24 -13.35 6.88 8.65
CA PHE A 24 -12.26 7.85 8.65
C PHE A 24 -10.99 7.27 8.02
N LEU A 25 -10.61 6.04 8.37
CA LEU A 25 -9.46 5.35 7.78
C LEU A 25 -9.65 5.12 6.27
N TYR A 26 -10.86 4.77 5.84
CA TYR A 26 -11.21 4.60 4.43
C TYR A 26 -11.14 5.91 3.63
N MET A 27 -11.65 7.01 4.20
CA MET A 27 -11.62 8.33 3.58
C MET A 27 -10.20 8.87 3.44
N ASN A 28 -9.38 8.74 4.48
CA ASN A 28 -7.99 9.18 4.48
C ASN A 28 -7.04 8.29 3.67
N GLY A 29 -7.53 7.18 3.11
CA GLY A 29 -6.69 6.27 2.33
C GLY A 29 -5.61 5.58 3.17
N VAL A 30 -5.76 5.53 4.50
CA VAL A 30 -4.81 4.88 5.43
C VAL A 30 -5.08 3.36 5.48
N GLY A 31 -5.59 2.79 4.40
CA GLY A 31 -5.81 1.36 4.24
C GLY A 31 -4.51 0.66 3.89
N TYR A 32 -3.67 0.38 4.87
CA TYR A 32 -2.46 -0.41 4.69
C TYR A 32 -2.77 -1.90 4.92
N PHE A 33 -3.13 -2.61 3.84
CA PHE A 33 -3.36 -4.05 3.89
C PHE A 33 -2.04 -4.77 3.61
N ARG A 34 -1.41 -5.28 4.67
CA ARG A 34 -0.17 -6.05 4.57
C ARG A 34 -0.47 -7.52 4.86
N SER A 35 -0.37 -8.36 3.84
CA SER A 35 -0.42 -9.81 3.97
C SER A 35 0.97 -10.35 3.62
N MET A 36 1.87 -10.27 4.60
CA MET A 36 3.24 -10.77 4.48
C MET A 36 3.43 -11.98 5.38
N SER A 37 4.10 -13.00 4.85
CA SER A 37 4.41 -14.25 5.56
C SER A 37 5.77 -14.20 6.28
N ALA A 38 6.46 -13.05 6.29
CA ALA A 38 7.84 -12.94 6.74
C ALA A 38 8.03 -12.00 7.93
N LEU A 39 8.94 -12.40 8.82
CA LEU A 39 9.11 -11.91 10.18
C LEU A 39 9.58 -10.45 10.31
N TRP A 40 10.31 -9.86 9.36
CA TRP A 40 10.81 -8.48 9.48
C TRP A 40 11.01 -7.85 8.10
N CYS A 41 10.03 -7.06 7.63
CA CYS A 41 10.26 -6.13 6.53
C CYS A 41 10.15 -4.71 7.10
N TYR A 42 11.29 -4.02 7.11
CA TYR A 42 11.38 -2.61 7.46
C TYR A 42 11.15 -1.81 6.18
N GLN A 43 9.94 -1.28 6.04
CA GLN A 43 9.60 -0.31 5.01
C GLN A 43 9.62 1.05 5.69
N THR A 44 10.72 1.79 5.53
CA THR A 44 10.85 3.14 6.08
C THR A 44 10.33 4.10 5.02
N GLN A 45 9.22 4.78 5.31
CA GLN A 45 8.71 5.84 4.46
C GLN A 45 9.18 7.16 5.05
N GLY A 46 10.04 7.88 4.33
CA GLY A 46 10.27 9.29 4.64
C GLY A 46 8.94 10.02 4.44
N ILE A 47 8.43 10.68 5.49
CA ILE A 47 7.16 11.45 5.46
C ILE A 47 7.22 12.62 4.44
N LEU A 48 8.42 12.94 3.94
CA LEU A 48 8.75 14.09 3.11
C LEU A 48 9.34 13.73 1.75
N GLU A 49 9.50 12.45 1.45
CA GLU A 49 10.44 12.02 0.44
C GLU A 49 9.67 11.16 -0.58
N ASP A 50 9.72 11.55 -1.86
CA ASP A 50 9.02 10.89 -2.98
C ASP A 50 9.65 9.53 -3.32
N ASN A 51 10.11 8.81 -2.30
CA ASN A 51 10.78 7.53 -2.38
C ASN A 51 10.29 6.58 -1.27
N ILE A 52 10.30 5.30 -1.58
CA ILE A 52 10.00 4.20 -0.67
C ILE A 52 11.24 3.34 -0.60
N HIS A 53 11.87 3.34 0.57
CA HIS A 53 12.98 2.46 0.90
C HIS A 53 12.46 1.25 1.67
N ALA A 54 12.83 0.07 1.24
CA ALA A 54 12.50 -1.15 1.95
C ALA A 54 13.67 -2.13 1.96
N SER A 55 13.97 -2.64 3.16
CA SER A 55 14.92 -3.73 3.36
C SER A 55 14.16 -4.99 3.73
N LEU A 56 14.36 -6.03 2.92
CA LEU A 56 13.69 -7.31 3.00
C LEU A 56 14.67 -8.38 3.45
N LYS A 57 14.32 -9.12 4.50
CA LYS A 57 15.00 -10.37 4.86
C LYS A 57 14.11 -11.53 4.42
N LYS A 58 14.47 -12.15 3.29
CA LYS A 58 13.86 -13.37 2.71
C LYS A 58 12.32 -13.38 2.83
N THR A 59 11.68 -12.38 2.24
CA THR A 59 10.25 -12.10 2.37
C THR A 59 9.45 -12.58 1.16
N SER A 60 8.32 -13.21 1.45
CA SER A 60 7.30 -13.55 0.46
C SER A 60 5.94 -13.03 0.92
N GLY A 61 5.13 -12.54 -0.02
CA GLY A 61 3.79 -12.05 0.27
C GLY A 61 3.41 -10.85 -0.58
N LYS A 62 2.31 -10.20 -0.21
CA LYS A 62 1.75 -9.05 -0.92
C LYS A 62 1.55 -7.90 0.06
N ALA A 63 2.09 -6.73 -0.26
CA ALA A 63 1.80 -5.50 0.46
C ALA A 63 1.07 -4.54 -0.47
N THR A 64 -0.07 -4.02 -0.02
CA THR A 64 -0.82 -3.02 -0.78
C THR A 64 -0.83 -1.71 0.00
N LYS A 65 -0.39 -0.64 -0.64
CA LYS A 65 -0.40 0.73 -0.12
C LYS A 65 -1.33 1.56 -0.98
N VAL A 66 -2.22 2.34 -0.36
CA VAL A 66 -2.98 3.34 -1.10
C VAL A 66 -2.04 4.49 -1.46
N PHE A 67 -2.02 4.87 -2.73
CA PHE A 67 -1.23 5.96 -3.28
C PHE A 67 -2.19 7.02 -3.79
N LYS A 68 -2.07 8.24 -3.26
CA LYS A 68 -2.86 9.39 -3.69
C LYS A 68 -1.90 10.50 -4.09
N VAL A 69 -1.97 10.92 -5.34
CA VAL A 69 -1.17 12.04 -5.83
C VAL A 69 -1.75 13.36 -5.33
N LYS A 70 -0.88 14.32 -5.04
CA LYS A 70 -1.29 15.66 -4.58
C LYS A 70 -1.77 16.55 -5.72
N LYS A 71 -1.28 16.30 -6.94
CA LYS A 71 -1.58 17.07 -8.15
C LYS A 71 -1.66 16.14 -9.34
N SER A 72 -2.59 16.38 -10.25
CA SER A 72 -2.64 15.64 -11.52
C SER A 72 -1.45 15.98 -12.40
N GLY A 73 -0.82 14.97 -13.01
CA GLY A 73 0.36 15.15 -13.84
C GLY A 73 0.99 13.84 -14.29
N PHE A 74 2.04 13.94 -15.11
CA PHE A 74 2.90 12.81 -15.42
C PHE A 74 3.84 12.57 -14.26
N TYR A 75 3.86 11.32 -13.77
CA TYR A 75 4.75 10.89 -12.72
C TYR A 75 5.73 9.84 -13.26
N ASP A 76 7.01 10.08 -13.01
CA ASP A 76 8.09 9.20 -13.43
C ASP A 76 8.45 8.26 -12.29
N PHE A 77 8.06 6.99 -12.39
CA PHE A 77 8.38 5.96 -11.40
C PHE A 77 9.66 5.22 -11.76
N LYS A 78 10.56 5.09 -10.79
CA LYS A 78 11.80 4.33 -10.91
C LYS A 78 11.96 3.36 -9.75
N LEU A 79 12.15 2.09 -10.08
CA LEU A 79 12.40 1.00 -9.15
C LEU A 79 13.88 0.58 -9.24
N ASP A 80 14.66 0.98 -8.24
CA ASP A 80 16.03 0.54 -8.05
C ASP A 80 16.02 -0.73 -7.18
N ASN A 81 16.39 -1.86 -7.79
CA ASN A 81 16.33 -3.18 -7.18
C ASN A 81 17.75 -3.68 -6.84
N GLU A 82 18.17 -3.52 -5.59
CA GLU A 82 19.41 -4.07 -5.01
C GLU A 82 19.12 -5.40 -4.27
N LEU A 83 18.36 -6.27 -4.91
CA LEU A 83 18.02 -7.58 -4.35
C LEU A 83 19.17 -8.56 -4.56
N GLU A 84 19.63 -9.17 -3.47
CA GLU A 84 20.61 -10.26 -3.46
C GLU A 84 19.99 -11.56 -3.97
N SER A 85 18.69 -11.79 -3.71
CA SER A 85 17.95 -12.95 -4.21
C SER A 85 16.44 -12.73 -4.24
N GLY A 86 15.75 -13.49 -5.09
CA GLY A 86 14.29 -13.39 -5.29
C GLY A 86 13.90 -12.30 -6.28
N ASN A 87 12.60 -11.99 -6.32
CA ASN A 87 12.05 -10.95 -7.20
C ASN A 87 11.02 -10.09 -6.47
N VAL A 88 10.99 -8.80 -6.81
CA VAL A 88 9.99 -7.83 -6.36
C VAL A 88 9.34 -7.22 -7.59
N THR A 89 8.03 -7.36 -7.65
CA THR A 89 7.19 -6.73 -8.66
C THR A 89 6.35 -5.65 -7.98
N VAL A 90 6.33 -4.46 -8.55
CA VAL A 90 5.57 -3.32 -8.06
C VAL A 90 4.56 -2.93 -9.12
N SER A 91 3.27 -3.07 -8.84
CA SER A 91 2.21 -2.71 -9.77
C SER A 91 1.41 -1.54 -9.21
N LEU A 92 1.10 -0.56 -10.05
CA LEU A 92 0.14 0.49 -9.70
C LEU A 92 -1.23 0.11 -10.27
N ILE A 93 -2.23 0.04 -9.40
CA ILE A 93 -3.60 -0.32 -9.74
C ILE A 93 -4.48 0.92 -9.55
N ASP A 94 -5.35 1.21 -10.51
CA ASP A 94 -6.33 2.28 -10.40
C ASP A 94 -7.47 1.94 -9.41
N SER A 95 -8.43 2.85 -9.27
CA SER A 95 -9.60 2.63 -8.42
C SER A 95 -10.55 1.54 -8.94
N LEU A 96 -10.52 1.27 -10.25
CA LEU A 96 -11.34 0.27 -10.96
C LEU A 96 -10.72 -1.14 -10.89
N GLY A 97 -9.47 -1.27 -10.44
CA GLY A 97 -8.74 -2.53 -10.39
C GLY A 97 -7.87 -2.81 -11.61
N ASN A 98 -7.74 -1.87 -12.55
CA ASN A 98 -6.86 -2.01 -13.70
C ASN A 98 -5.42 -1.68 -13.33
N THR A 99 -4.48 -2.47 -13.84
CA THR A 99 -3.05 -2.18 -13.69
C THR A 99 -2.68 -1.04 -14.65
N VAL A 100 -2.25 0.09 -14.08
CA VAL A 100 -1.71 1.24 -14.83
C VAL A 100 -0.33 0.87 -15.35
N PHE A 101 0.55 0.41 -14.47
CA PHE A 101 1.87 -0.07 -14.82
C PHE A 101 2.35 -1.18 -13.88
N GLU A 102 3.35 -1.91 -14.33
CA GLU A 102 4.07 -2.90 -13.55
C GLU A 102 5.59 -2.73 -13.72
N LEU A 103 6.27 -2.51 -12.59
CA LEU A 103 7.70 -2.41 -12.48
C LEU A 103 8.27 -3.70 -11.92
N ASN A 104 9.38 -4.15 -12.49
CA ASN A 104 10.13 -5.31 -12.01
C ASN A 104 11.63 -5.09 -12.28
N LYS A 105 12.46 -6.09 -12.00
CA LYS A 105 13.91 -5.99 -12.23
C LYS A 105 14.31 -5.73 -13.69
N MET A 106 13.51 -6.17 -14.66
CA MET A 106 13.77 -5.94 -16.09
C MET A 106 13.24 -4.58 -16.56
N ASN A 107 12.08 -4.18 -16.03
CA ASN A 107 11.39 -2.94 -16.36
C ASN A 107 11.30 -2.07 -15.10
N GLY A 108 12.41 -1.43 -14.75
CA GLY A 108 12.53 -0.60 -13.55
C GLY A 108 12.03 0.83 -13.71
N TYR A 109 11.42 1.20 -14.83
CA TYR A 109 10.96 2.56 -15.08
C TYR A 109 9.61 2.59 -15.81
N SER A 110 8.71 3.47 -15.39
CA SER A 110 7.44 3.77 -16.07
C SER A 110 7.10 5.25 -15.90
N SER A 111 6.46 5.84 -16.90
CA SER A 111 5.96 7.21 -16.85
C SER A 111 4.50 7.20 -17.25
N ASP A 112 3.63 7.59 -16.33
CA ASP A 112 2.18 7.53 -16.53
C ASP A 112 1.49 8.78 -15.97
N TYR A 113 0.38 9.16 -16.60
CA TYR A 113 -0.44 10.28 -16.14
C TYR A 113 -1.33 9.84 -14.99
N LEU A 114 -1.18 10.49 -13.83
CA LEU A 114 -1.99 10.23 -12.64
C LEU A 114 -2.90 11.42 -12.34
N ASN A 115 -4.11 11.12 -11.88
CA ASN A 115 -5.13 12.09 -11.53
C ASN A 115 -5.28 12.24 -10.01
N GLU A 116 -5.30 13.46 -9.49
CA GLU A 116 -5.46 13.79 -8.07
C GLU A 116 -6.80 13.34 -7.48
N SER A 117 -7.82 13.28 -8.34
CA SER A 117 -9.18 12.85 -7.96
C SER A 117 -9.26 11.34 -7.78
N GLU A 118 -8.32 10.59 -8.35
CA GLU A 118 -8.31 9.13 -8.30
C GLU A 118 -7.50 8.60 -7.11
N LYS A 119 -7.93 7.44 -6.61
CA LYS A 119 -7.19 6.68 -5.60
C LYS A 119 -6.49 5.53 -6.30
N TYR A 120 -5.17 5.52 -6.25
CA TYR A 120 -4.37 4.42 -6.75
C TYR A 120 -3.98 3.48 -5.62
N ARG A 121 -3.65 2.23 -5.96
CA ARG A 121 -3.15 1.21 -5.05
C ARG A 121 -1.83 0.71 -5.58
N LEU A 122 -0.79 0.95 -4.82
CA LEU A 122 0.55 0.50 -5.11
C LEU A 122 0.74 -0.87 -4.44
N VAL A 123 0.88 -1.89 -5.27
CA VAL A 123 0.91 -3.29 -4.89
C VAL A 123 2.31 -3.84 -5.07
N PHE A 124 2.93 -4.22 -3.97
CA PHE A 124 4.20 -4.90 -3.94
C PHE A 124 3.99 -6.39 -3.81
N ASN A 125 4.48 -7.16 -4.78
CA ASN A 125 4.51 -8.61 -4.75
C ASN A 125 5.95 -9.09 -4.53
N TYR A 126 6.16 -9.79 -3.42
CA TYR A 126 7.45 -10.29 -2.99
C TYR A 126 7.51 -11.79 -3.22
N ASN A 127 8.48 -12.24 -4.02
CA ASN A 127 8.73 -13.66 -4.24
C ASN A 127 10.12 -14.04 -3.74
N LYS A 128 10.19 -14.57 -2.51
CA LYS A 128 11.44 -14.96 -1.82
C LYS A 128 12.50 -13.84 -1.86
N ALA A 129 12.06 -12.59 -1.82
CA ALA A 129 12.89 -11.42 -2.02
C ALA A 129 13.78 -11.15 -0.79
N CYS A 130 15.07 -10.96 -1.00
CA CYS A 130 16.06 -10.66 0.02
C CYS A 130 17.01 -9.59 -0.51
N GLY A 131 17.23 -8.54 0.27
CA GLY A 131 18.06 -7.39 -0.11
C GLY A 131 17.34 -6.07 0.12
N LYS A 132 17.69 -5.06 -0.67
CA LYS A 132 17.11 -3.72 -0.58
C LYS A 132 16.46 -3.35 -1.90
N PHE A 133 15.39 -2.57 -1.83
CA PHE A 133 14.87 -1.91 -3.02
C PHE A 133 14.39 -0.51 -2.66
N GLU A 134 14.51 0.38 -3.64
CA GLU A 134 14.05 1.76 -3.58
C GLU A 134 13.08 2.00 -4.73
N LEU A 135 11.90 2.51 -4.43
CA LEU A 135 10.95 3.00 -5.42
C LEU A 135 10.86 4.52 -5.28
N SER A 136 11.32 5.26 -6.28
CA SER A 136 11.20 6.72 -6.33
C SER A 136 10.19 7.17 -7.37
N TRP A 137 9.55 8.32 -7.15
CA TRP A 137 8.70 9.02 -8.12
C TRP A 137 9.01 10.51 -8.15
N LYS A 138 8.71 11.18 -9.27
CA LYS A 138 8.81 12.64 -9.42
C LYS A 138 7.62 13.17 -10.21
#